data_AF-A0A533RDZ8-F1
#
_entry.id   AF-A0A533RDZ8-F1
#
_cell.length_a   1.000
_cell.length_b   1.000
_cell.length_c   1.000
_cell.angle_alpha   90.00
_cell.angle_beta   90.00
_cell.angle_gamma   90.00
#
_symmetry.space_group_name_H-M   'P 1'
#
loop_
_entity.id
_entity.type
_entity.pdbx_description
1 polymer ?
#
loop_
_entity_poly.entity_id
_entity_poly.type
_entity_poly.pdbx_seq_one_letter_code
_entity_poly.pdbx_strand_id
1 'polypeptide(L)'
;MRRWRRFLPRRFEVRDVGEAAPPAPGGGGLLLTNPPYGERLAGSRELYEALGETLRARFRGWRAAVLCADEALAGAVGVRWSRGHALKNGALDVALHVGTVPRDGVAPARSAATAAPAADASE
;
A
#
# COMPACT_ATOMS: atom_id res chain seq x y z
N MET A 1 -33.59 7.33 -8.27
CA MET A 1 -32.68 8.51 -8.27
C MET A 1 -31.53 8.26 -7.29
N ARG A 2 -30.29 8.07 -7.78
CA ARG A 2 -29.13 7.88 -6.90
C ARG A 2 -28.66 9.23 -6.39
N ARG A 3 -28.84 9.46 -5.09
CA ARG A 3 -28.38 10.65 -4.37
C ARG A 3 -26.84 10.61 -4.36
N TRP A 4 -26.19 11.45 -5.16
CA TRP A 4 -24.74 11.59 -5.09
C TRP A 4 -24.37 12.06 -3.68
N ARG A 5 -23.51 11.28 -3.01
CA ARG A 5 -23.11 11.53 -1.63
C ARG A 5 -22.46 12.92 -1.55
N ARG A 6 -22.84 13.67 -0.51
CA ARG A 6 -22.26 14.93 -0.07
C ARG A 6 -20.74 14.93 -0.31
N PHE A 7 -20.24 15.83 -1.15
CA PHE A 7 -18.80 15.99 -1.36
C PHE A 7 -18.18 16.43 -0.03
N LEU A 8 -17.43 15.53 0.61
CA LEU A 8 -16.51 15.94 1.66
C LEU A 8 -15.48 16.89 1.02
N PRO A 9 -15.10 17.99 1.68
CA PRO A 9 -14.07 18.88 1.15
C PRO A 9 -12.78 18.10 0.92
N ARG A 10 -12.19 18.26 -0.26
CA ARG A 10 -10.89 17.67 -0.58
C ARG A 10 -9.83 18.48 0.16
N ARG A 11 -9.08 17.84 1.05
CA ARG A 11 -7.99 18.45 1.82
C ARG A 11 -6.67 18.03 1.20
N PHE A 12 -5.83 19.02 0.87
CA PHE A 12 -4.47 18.81 0.36
C PHE A 12 -3.50 19.52 1.29
N GLU A 13 -2.42 18.85 1.67
CA GLU A 13 -1.40 19.37 2.59
C GLU A 13 -0.02 18.84 2.19
N VAL A 14 1.01 19.61 2.48
CA VAL A 14 2.40 19.14 2.45
C VAL A 14 2.74 18.60 3.83
N ARG A 15 3.10 17.32 3.90
CA ARG A 15 3.50 16.63 5.13
C ARG A 15 4.49 15.52 4.83
N ASP A 16 5.29 15.18 5.84
CA ASP A 16 6.05 13.93 5.82
C ASP A 16 5.12 12.71 5.95
N VAL A 17 5.53 11.57 5.41
CA VAL A 17 4.76 10.32 5.53
C VAL A 17 4.57 9.92 6.99
N GLY A 18 5.58 10.16 7.83
CA GLY A 18 5.60 9.97 9.27
C GLY A 18 4.60 10.82 10.04
N GLU A 19 3.95 11.79 9.40
CA GLU A 19 2.92 12.67 9.98
C GLU A 19 1.51 12.37 9.43
N ALA A 20 1.37 11.46 8.48
CA ALA A 20 0.07 11.14 7.91
C ALA A 20 -0.90 10.61 8.99
N ALA A 21 -2.16 11.04 8.92
CA ALA A 21 -3.21 10.66 9.86
C ALA A 21 -4.54 10.46 9.13
N PRO A 22 -5.43 9.58 9.64
CA PRO A 22 -6.75 9.42 9.08
C PRO A 22 -7.57 10.73 9.20
N PRO A 23 -8.44 11.03 8.22
CA PRO A 23 -9.24 12.26 8.19
C PRO A 23 -10.30 12.34 9.30
N ALA A 24 -10.68 11.21 9.91
CA ALA A 24 -11.61 11.17 11.03
C ALA A 24 -11.28 10.00 11.99
N PRO A 25 -11.57 10.15 13.30
CA PRO A 25 -11.59 9.04 14.25
C PRO A 25 -12.71 8.04 13.91
N GLY A 26 -12.59 6.79 14.37
CA GLY A 26 -13.69 5.81 14.27
C GLY A 26 -13.42 4.57 13.41
N GLY A 27 -12.22 4.45 12.83
CA GLY A 27 -11.75 3.21 12.20
C GLY A 27 -12.36 2.91 10.83
N GLY A 28 -11.50 2.53 9.89
CA GLY A 28 -11.91 2.09 8.55
C GLY A 28 -11.84 3.18 7.49
N GLY A 29 -11.30 2.78 6.34
CA GLY A 29 -11.06 3.64 5.18
C GLY A 29 -10.11 2.96 4.20
N LEU A 30 -9.61 3.72 3.24
CA LEU A 30 -8.59 3.29 2.30
C LEU A 30 -7.47 4.33 2.29
N LEU A 31 -6.25 3.89 2.60
CA LEU A 31 -5.04 4.61 2.22
C LEU A 31 -4.55 4.03 0.90
N LEU A 32 -4.38 4.87 -0.12
CA LEU A 32 -3.83 4.51 -1.41
C LEU A 32 -2.63 5.41 -1.68
N THR A 33 -1.50 4.82 -2.05
CA THR A 33 -0.30 5.59 -2.41
C THR A 33 0.43 4.96 -3.60
N ASN A 34 1.07 5.83 -4.37
CA ASN A 34 2.03 5.50 -5.43
C ASN A 34 3.38 6.08 -4.99
N PRO A 35 4.05 5.46 -3.99
CA PRO A 35 5.34 5.94 -3.51
C PRO A 35 6.39 5.88 -4.63
N PRO A 36 7.52 6.59 -4.48
CA PRO A 36 8.64 6.46 -5.39
C PRO A 36 9.08 5.00 -5.55
N TYR A 37 9.23 4.52 -6.78
CA TYR A 37 9.84 3.23 -7.10
C TYR A 37 10.52 3.25 -8.47
N GLY A 38 11.42 2.29 -8.65
CA GLY A 38 12.06 2.00 -9.93
C GLY A 38 12.91 3.15 -10.47
N GLU A 39 13.11 3.15 -11.79
CA GLU A 39 14.01 4.05 -12.50
C GLU A 39 13.55 5.52 -12.52
N ARG A 40 12.29 5.80 -12.17
CA ARG A 40 11.72 7.16 -12.21
C ARG A 40 12.13 8.00 -11.01
N LEU A 41 12.12 7.40 -9.82
CA LEU A 41 12.58 7.97 -8.57
C LEU A 41 12.85 6.81 -7.62
N ALA A 42 14.10 6.64 -7.21
CA ALA A 42 14.49 5.51 -6.37
C ALA A 42 13.71 5.55 -5.05
N GLY A 43 12.87 4.54 -4.84
CA GLY A 43 12.24 4.30 -3.55
C GLY A 43 13.26 3.73 -2.59
N SER A 44 13.50 4.40 -1.46
CA SER A 44 14.36 3.87 -0.43
C SER A 44 13.57 2.90 0.46
N ARG A 45 14.24 1.87 0.97
CA ARG A 45 13.62 0.90 1.88
C ARG A 45 13.08 1.58 3.14
N GLU A 46 13.80 2.60 3.62
CA GLU A 46 13.47 3.40 4.81
C GLU A 46 12.14 4.14 4.64
N LEU A 47 11.83 4.64 3.44
CA LEU A 47 10.55 5.29 3.16
C LEU A 47 9.38 4.30 3.31
N TYR A 48 9.54 3.09 2.80
CA TYR A 48 8.51 2.05 2.88
C TYR A 48 8.34 1.55 4.32
N GLU A 49 9.42 1.45 5.08
CA GLU A 49 9.38 1.13 6.52
C GLU A 49 8.65 2.22 7.31
N ALA A 50 8.98 3.51 7.08
CA ALA A 50 8.33 4.66 7.72
C ALA A 50 6.83 4.76 7.38
N LEU A 51 6.46 4.44 6.13
CA LEU A 51 5.06 4.29 5.73
C LEU A 51 4.38 3.19 6.56
N GLY A 52 5.03 2.02 6.67
CA GLY A 52 4.56 0.89 7.44
C GLY A 52 4.33 1.21 8.92
N GLU A 53 5.28 1.90 9.55
CA GLU A 53 5.20 2.38 10.93
C GLU A 53 4.01 3.31 11.13
N THR A 54 3.84 4.28 10.22
CA THR A 54 2.71 5.22 10.26
C THR A 54 1.37 4.50 10.14
N LEU A 55 1.27 3.53 9.23
CA LEU A 55 0.06 2.73 9.06
C LEU A 55 -0.30 1.98 10.35
N ARG A 56 0.65 1.26 10.95
CA ARG A 56 0.42 0.51 12.20
C ARG A 56 0.11 1.41 13.39
N ALA A 57 0.68 2.62 13.43
CA ALA A 57 0.47 3.58 14.50
C ALA A 57 -0.92 4.24 14.41
N ARG A 58 -1.36 4.63 13.21
CA ARG A 58 -2.50 5.56 13.05
C ARG A 58 -3.65 5.07 12.17
N PHE A 59 -3.43 4.08 11.31
CA PHE A 59 -4.40 3.57 10.34
C PHE A 59 -4.89 2.16 10.66
N ARG A 60 -4.95 1.80 11.95
CA ARG A 60 -5.42 0.49 12.41
C ARG A 60 -6.81 0.15 11.86
N GLY A 61 -6.96 -1.03 11.28
CA GLY A 61 -8.20 -1.49 10.65
C GLY A 61 -8.54 -0.83 9.30
N TRP A 62 -7.67 0.03 8.75
CA TRP A 62 -7.84 0.56 7.40
C TRP A 62 -7.39 -0.46 6.35
N ARG A 63 -7.94 -0.34 5.14
CA ARG A 63 -7.32 -0.96 3.96
C ARG A 63 -6.16 -0.09 3.51
N ALA A 64 -5.06 -0.74 3.14
CA ALA A 64 -3.92 -0.11 2.50
C ALA A 64 -3.80 -0.66 1.08
N ALA A 65 -3.48 0.22 0.13
CA ALA A 65 -3.17 -0.11 -1.24
C ALA A 65 -1.89 0.64 -1.64
N VAL A 66 -0.84 -0.10 -2.00
CA VAL A 66 0.47 0.47 -2.37
C VAL A 66 0.80 0.00 -3.78
N LEU A 67 1.01 0.95 -4.69
CA LEU A 67 1.50 0.64 -6.04
C LEU A 67 3.03 0.57 -5.99
N CYS A 68 3.62 -0.56 -6.38
CA CYS A 68 5.06 -0.78 -6.36
C CYS A 68 5.45 -1.78 -7.45
N ALA A 69 6.64 -1.61 -8.05
CA ALA A 69 7.20 -2.62 -8.95
C ALA A 69 7.95 -3.73 -8.21
N ASP A 70 8.49 -3.41 -7.03
CA ASP A 70 9.39 -4.28 -6.27
C ASP A 70 8.66 -4.91 -5.06
N GLU A 71 8.62 -6.24 -5.03
CA GLU A 71 7.98 -7.02 -3.96
C GLU A 71 8.67 -6.86 -2.60
N ALA A 72 10.01 -6.68 -2.56
CA ALA A 72 10.76 -6.47 -1.33
C ALA A 72 10.45 -5.09 -0.73
N LEU A 73 10.34 -4.04 -1.55
CA LEU A 73 9.88 -2.72 -1.10
C LEU A 73 8.43 -2.79 -0.61
N ALA A 74 7.53 -3.45 -1.34
CA ALA A 74 6.16 -3.66 -0.88
C ALA A 74 6.11 -4.43 0.45
N GLY A 75 7.00 -5.41 0.65
CA GLY A 75 7.16 -6.15 1.89
C GLY A 75 7.65 -5.28 3.06
N ALA A 76 8.50 -4.27 2.80
CA ALA A 76 9.04 -3.38 3.83
C ALA A 76 7.98 -2.52 4.54
N VAL A 77 6.81 -2.31 3.90
CA VAL A 77 5.64 -1.70 4.56
C VAL A 77 5.16 -2.52 5.77
N GLY A 78 5.39 -3.84 5.76
CA GLY A 78 5.01 -4.72 6.86
C GLY A 78 3.50 -4.80 7.08
N VAL A 79 2.72 -4.68 5.99
CA VAL A 79 1.29 -5.03 5.92
C VAL A 79 1.17 -6.39 5.23
N ARG A 80 0.32 -7.27 5.75
CA ARG A 80 0.02 -8.53 5.07
C ARG A 80 -0.85 -8.24 3.84
N TRP A 81 -0.27 -8.38 2.66
CA TRP A 81 -0.97 -8.24 1.41
C TRP A 81 -1.90 -9.43 1.18
N SER A 82 -3.17 -9.14 0.89
CA SER A 82 -4.20 -10.15 0.61
C SER A 82 -4.38 -10.40 -0.89
N ARG A 83 -4.05 -9.40 -1.70
CA ARG A 83 -4.17 -9.41 -3.16
C ARG A 83 -3.06 -8.56 -3.75
N GLY A 84 -2.49 -9.04 -4.85
CA GLY A 84 -1.66 -8.26 -5.77
C GLY A 84 -2.38 -8.16 -7.11
N HIS A 85 -2.48 -6.96 -7.67
CA HIS A 85 -3.01 -6.75 -9.02
C HIS A 85 -1.89 -6.29 -9.93
N ALA A 86 -1.50 -7.11 -10.90
CA ALA A 86 -0.56 -6.71 -11.94
C ALA A 86 -1.16 -5.61 -12.82
N LEU A 87 -0.40 -4.54 -13.02
CA LEU A 87 -0.80 -3.34 -13.75
C LEU A 87 0.39 -2.83 -14.57
N LYS A 88 0.11 -1.95 -15.53
CA LYS A 88 1.12 -1.19 -16.27
C LYS A 88 1.08 0.27 -15.84
N ASN A 89 2.21 0.80 -15.36
CA ASN A 89 2.40 2.24 -15.16
C ASN A 89 3.28 2.80 -16.28
N GLY A 90 2.64 3.11 -17.42
CA GLY A 90 3.36 3.34 -18.67
C GLY A 90 4.00 2.04 -19.15
N ALA A 91 5.31 2.08 -19.41
CA ALA A 91 6.07 0.89 -19.82
C ALA A 91 6.43 -0.05 -18.65
N LEU A 92 6.28 0.42 -17.39
CA LEU A 92 6.69 -0.34 -16.21
C LEU A 92 5.62 -1.36 -15.80
N ASP A 93 6.04 -2.60 -15.57
CA ASP A 93 5.26 -3.59 -14.83
C ASP A 93 5.26 -3.24 -13.34
N VAL A 94 4.07 -3.11 -12.77
CA VAL A 94 3.87 -2.80 -11.35
C VAL A 94 2.76 -3.66 -10.78
N ALA A 95 2.73 -3.82 -9.47
CA ALA A 95 1.64 -4.44 -8.74
C ALA A 95 0.98 -3.45 -7.78
N LEU A 96 -0.35 -3.49 -7.71
CA LEU A 96 -1.10 -2.86 -6.61
C LEU A 96 -1.29 -3.89 -5.50
N HIS A 97 -0.55 -3.73 -4.41
CA HIS A 97 -0.64 -4.60 -3.24
C HIS A 97 -1.74 -4.08 -2.31
N VAL A 98 -2.76 -4.91 -2.04
CA VAL A 98 -3.92 -4.54 -1.23
C VAL A 98 -3.99 -5.42 0.02
N GLY A 99 -4.03 -4.77 1.17
CA GLY A 99 -4.05 -5.44 2.47
C GLY A 99 -4.89 -4.66 3.49
N THR A 100 -5.04 -5.24 4.67
CA THR A 100 -5.68 -4.59 5.82
C THR A 100 -4.63 -4.37 6.89
N VAL A 101 -4.52 -3.14 7.37
CA VAL A 101 -3.68 -2.80 8.51
C VAL A 101 -4.27 -3.47 9.76
N PRO A 102 -3.50 -4.28 10.50
CA PRO A 102 -3.97 -4.94 11.71
C PRO A 102 -4.60 -3.95 12.70
N ARG A 103 -5.69 -4.37 13.36
CA ARG A 103 -6.32 -3.57 14.43
C ARG A 103 -5.51 -3.62 15.72
N ASP A 104 -4.89 -4.76 15.97
CA ASP A 104 -4.05 -5.05 17.13
C ASP A 104 -2.57 -4.99 16.74
N GLY A 105 -1.70 -4.70 17.71
CA GLY A 105 -0.26 -4.50 17.52
C GLY A 105 0.54 -5.77 17.21
N VAL A 106 0.01 -6.65 16.36
CA VAL A 106 0.71 -7.90 15.98
C VAL A 106 1.80 -7.56 14.96
N ALA A 107 3.03 -7.97 15.29
CA ALA A 107 4.20 -7.86 14.45
C ALA A 107 4.00 -8.57 13.09
N PRO A 108 4.62 -8.08 12.00
CA PRO A 108 4.40 -8.64 10.67
C PRO A 108 4.87 -10.10 10.61
N ALA A 109 4.01 -10.97 10.07
CA ALA A 109 4.42 -12.30 9.64
C ALA A 109 5.39 -12.15 8.46
N ARG A 110 6.58 -12.74 8.58
CA ARG A 110 7.53 -12.87 7.46
C ARG A 110 6.80 -13.52 6.28
N SER A 111 6.72 -12.82 5.14
CA SER A 111 6.17 -13.41 3.93
C SER A 111 7.20 -14.38 3.35
N ALA A 112 6.88 -15.67 3.34
CA ALA A 112 7.56 -16.62 2.49
C ALA A 112 7.31 -16.21 1.02
N ALA A 113 8.38 -16.19 0.23
CA ALA A 113 8.31 -16.00 -1.21
C ALA A 113 7.31 -17.01 -1.79
N THR A 114 6.22 -16.51 -2.39
CA THR A 114 5.37 -17.34 -3.22
C THR A 114 5.86 -17.12 -4.64
N ALA A 115 6.62 -18.09 -5.15
CA ALA A 115 6.99 -18.15 -6.56
C ALA A 115 5.71 -18.20 -7.40
N ALA A 116 5.63 -17.32 -8.40
CA ALA A 116 4.61 -17.42 -9.44
C ALA A 116 4.77 -18.76 -10.18
N PRO A 117 3.67 -19.41 -10.61
CA PRO A 117 3.79 -20.62 -11.41
C PRO A 117 4.44 -20.28 -12.75
N ALA A 118 5.44 -21.08 -13.13
CA ALA A 118 6.04 -21.05 -14.45
C ALA A 118 4.95 -21.26 -15.52
N ALA A 119 4.93 -20.36 -16.50
CA ALA A 119 4.11 -20.52 -17.69
C ALA A 119 4.57 -21.78 -18.42
N ASP A 120 3.61 -22.69 -18.63
CA ASP A 120 3.73 -23.89 -19.46
C ASP A 120 4.06 -23.48 -20.90
N ALA A 121 5.23 -23.86 -21.37
CA ALA A 121 5.65 -23.73 -22.75
C ALA A 121 5.20 -24.99 -23.49
N SER A 122 4.20 -24.82 -24.35
CA SER A 122 3.79 -25.85 -25.31
C SER A 122 4.93 -26.16 -26.27
N GLU A 123 5.23 -27.45 -26.42
CA GLU A 123 5.56 -28.09 -27.69
C GLU A 123 4.92 -29.49 -27.73
#